data_AF-A0A837FKR1-F1
#
_entry.id   AF-A0A837FKR1-F1
#
_cell.length_a   1.000
_cell.length_b   1.000
_cell.length_c   1.000
_cell.angle_alpha   90.00
_cell.angle_beta   90.00
_cell.angle_gamma   90.00
#
_symmetry.space_group_name_H-M   'P 1'
#
loop_
_entity.id
_entity.type
_entity.pdbx_description
1 polymer ?
#
loop_
_entity_poly.entity_id
_entity_poly.type
_entity_poly.pdbx_seq_one_letter_code
_entity_poly.pdbx_strand_id
1 'polypeptide(L)'
;MRGLFLWHNQFFDHHSEPTMKLKQKIVNAFVNSTHEWNMAMHNAIERKVHEGFKDTFPNGLKDPEETEKRIESMRTFYYQRMMNTASLLLTGSSLIIALMALVVAMVSIHYA
;
A
#
# COMPACT_ATOMS: atom_id res chain seq x y z
N MET A 1 -30.80 -15.00 -41.16
CA MET A 1 -29.65 -14.24 -40.64
C MET A 1 -29.77 -13.84 -39.15
N ARG A 2 -30.73 -14.33 -38.35
CA ARG A 2 -30.80 -14.04 -36.90
C ARG A 2 -30.00 -15.00 -36.01
N GLY A 3 -29.73 -16.23 -36.47
CA GLY A 3 -29.01 -17.24 -35.68
C GLY A 3 -27.51 -16.98 -35.53
N LEU A 4 -26.87 -16.40 -36.54
CA LEU A 4 -25.42 -16.12 -36.51
C LEU A 4 -25.06 -14.97 -35.56
N PHE A 5 -25.97 -14.00 -35.40
CA PHE A 5 -25.79 -12.83 -34.53
C PHE A 5 -25.95 -13.17 -33.04
N LEU A 6 -26.86 -14.10 -32.71
CA LEU A 6 -27.04 -14.59 -31.33
C LEU A 6 -25.88 -15.50 -30.88
N TRP A 7 -25.34 -16.32 -31.79
CA TRP A 7 -24.22 -17.22 -31.49
C TRP A 7 -22.93 -16.45 -31.21
N HIS A 8 -22.69 -15.34 -31.93
CA HIS A 8 -21.52 -14.49 -31.71
C HIS A 8 -21.58 -13.82 -30.32
N ASN A 9 -22.70 -13.21 -29.95
CA ASN A 9 -22.82 -12.56 -28.63
C ASN A 9 -22.68 -13.53 -27.44
N GLN A 10 -23.27 -14.73 -27.51
CA GLN A 10 -23.14 -15.73 -26.45
C GLN A 10 -21.70 -16.23 -26.26
N PHE A 11 -20.92 -16.32 -27.35
CA PHE A 11 -19.53 -16.77 -27.29
C PHE A 11 -18.61 -15.73 -26.63
N PHE A 12 -18.87 -14.44 -26.83
CA PHE A 12 -18.09 -13.36 -26.21
C PHE A 12 -18.50 -13.07 -24.76
N ASP A 13 -19.79 -13.13 -24.42
CA ASP A 13 -20.26 -12.88 -23.05
C ASP A 13 -19.81 -13.96 -22.05
N HIS A 14 -19.69 -15.21 -22.49
CA HIS A 14 -19.27 -16.28 -21.60
C HIS A 14 -17.76 -16.22 -21.25
N HIS A 15 -16.95 -15.57 -22.08
CA HIS A 15 -15.53 -15.33 -21.79
C HIS A 15 -15.27 -14.04 -20.98
N SER A 16 -16.16 -13.05 -21.05
CA SER A 16 -16.03 -11.76 -20.35
C SER A 16 -16.50 -11.82 -18.88
N GLU A 17 -17.53 -12.61 -18.57
CA GLU A 17 -18.04 -12.84 -17.22
C GLU A 17 -17.01 -13.42 -16.21
N PRO A 18 -16.34 -14.55 -16.50
CA PRO A 18 -15.36 -15.14 -15.58
C PRO A 18 -14.12 -14.25 -15.41
N THR A 19 -13.73 -13.52 -16.46
CA THR A 19 -12.57 -12.61 -16.40
C THR A 19 -12.87 -11.35 -15.59
N MET A 20 -14.08 -10.79 -15.67
CA MET A 20 -14.54 -9.69 -14.80
C MET A 20 -14.55 -10.10 -13.32
N LYS A 21 -15.07 -11.29 -13.01
CA LYS A 21 -15.11 -11.83 -11.63
C LYS A 21 -13.71 -12.13 -11.10
N LEU A 22 -12.79 -12.61 -11.94
CA LEU A 22 -11.39 -12.85 -11.56
C LEU A 22 -10.63 -11.53 -11.30
N LYS A 23 -10.78 -10.54 -12.17
CA LYS A 23 -10.18 -9.20 -11.98
C LYS A 23 -10.67 -8.57 -10.68
N GLN A 24 -11.97 -8.63 -10.40
CA GLN A 24 -12.53 -8.14 -9.14
C GLN A 24 -11.98 -8.90 -7.92
N LYS A 25 -11.84 -10.23 -7.99
CA LYS A 25 -11.24 -11.01 -6.90
C LYS A 25 -9.79 -10.60 -6.61
N ILE A 26 -8.98 -10.38 -7.66
CA ILE A 26 -7.59 -9.96 -7.51
C ILE A 26 -7.52 -8.55 -6.91
N VAL A 27 -8.34 -7.62 -7.42
CA VAL A 27 -8.41 -6.25 -6.88
C VAL A 27 -8.85 -6.26 -5.43
N ASN A 28 -9.91 -7.02 -5.09
CA ASN A 28 -10.40 -7.11 -3.72
C ASN A 28 -9.38 -7.74 -2.78
N ALA A 29 -8.66 -8.79 -3.23
CA ALA A 29 -7.59 -9.38 -2.43
C ALA A 29 -6.45 -8.40 -2.19
N PHE A 30 -6.05 -7.62 -3.21
CA PHE A 30 -5.01 -6.61 -3.09
C PHE A 30 -5.42 -5.46 -2.18
N VAL A 31 -6.66 -4.97 -2.31
CA VAL A 31 -7.21 -3.91 -1.45
C VAL A 31 -7.32 -4.39 -0.01
N ASN A 32 -7.85 -5.60 0.23
CA ASN A 32 -7.95 -6.15 1.58
C ASN A 32 -6.57 -6.35 2.22
N SER A 33 -5.61 -6.90 1.47
CA SER A 33 -4.23 -7.00 1.94
C SER A 33 -3.67 -5.62 2.30
N THR A 34 -3.78 -4.64 1.40
CA THR A 34 -3.29 -3.28 1.66
C THR A 34 -3.97 -2.64 2.88
N HIS A 35 -5.26 -2.90 3.08
CA HIS A 35 -6.02 -2.40 4.21
C HIS A 35 -5.56 -3.03 5.54
N GLU A 36 -5.34 -4.34 5.58
CA GLU A 36 -4.79 -5.04 6.75
C GLU A 36 -3.40 -4.51 7.12
N TRP A 37 -2.54 -4.31 6.12
CA TRP A 37 -1.22 -3.70 6.32
C TRP A 37 -1.31 -2.27 6.86
N ASN A 38 -2.23 -1.47 6.31
CA ASN A 38 -2.44 -0.10 6.77
C ASN A 38 -2.93 -0.06 8.23
N MET A 39 -3.87 -0.93 8.61
CA MET A 39 -4.37 -1.04 9.98
C MET A 39 -3.28 -1.54 10.95
N ALA A 40 -2.51 -2.55 10.56
CA ALA A 40 -1.41 -3.06 11.38
C ALA A 40 -0.34 -1.98 11.61
N MET A 41 -0.01 -1.22 10.56
CA MET A 41 0.95 -0.12 10.63
C MET A 41 0.43 1.01 11.52
N HIS A 42 -0.83 1.42 11.36
CA HIS A 42 -1.46 2.44 12.20
C HIS A 42 -1.45 2.03 13.68
N ASN A 43 -1.91 0.81 14.00
CA ASN A 43 -1.92 0.30 15.36
C ASN A 43 -0.52 0.21 15.97
N ALA A 44 0.49 -0.17 15.20
CA ALA A 44 1.87 -0.23 15.67
C ALA A 44 2.42 1.18 15.99
N ILE A 45 2.06 2.19 15.21
CA ILE A 45 2.43 3.58 15.46
C ILE A 45 1.72 4.11 16.69
N GLU A 46 0.40 3.91 16.81
CA GLU A 46 -0.36 4.36 17.98
C GLU A 46 0.18 3.75 19.27
N ARG A 47 0.53 2.46 19.27
CA ARG A 47 1.16 1.81 20.41
C ARG A 47 2.47 2.48 20.80
N LYS A 48 3.37 2.75 19.83
CA LYS A 48 4.64 3.44 20.11
C LYS A 48 4.45 4.87 20.58
N VAL A 49 3.44 5.58 20.06
CA VAL A 49 3.10 6.94 20.47
C VAL A 49 2.59 6.94 21.92
N HIS A 50 1.69 6.04 22.28
CA HIS A 50 1.20 5.91 23.66
C HIS A 50 2.24 5.41 24.65
N GLU A 51 3.08 4.44 24.26
CA GLU A 51 4.23 4.00 25.07
C GLU A 51 5.19 5.18 25.32
N GLY A 52 5.56 5.94 24.28
CA GLY A 52 6.42 7.11 24.39
C GLY A 52 5.80 8.26 25.20
N PHE A 53 4.49 8.47 25.07
CA PHE A 53 3.77 9.47 25.86
C PHE A 53 3.74 9.10 27.35
N LYS A 54 3.45 7.83 27.67
CA LYS A 54 3.42 7.32 29.05
C LYS A 54 4.80 7.38 29.73
N ASP A 55 5.86 7.11 28.99
CA ASP A 55 7.24 7.20 29.48
C ASP A 55 7.66 8.67 29.72
N THR A 56 7.23 9.58 28.85
CA THR A 56 7.55 11.01 28.95
C THR A 56 6.72 11.73 30.02
N PHE A 57 5.47 11.31 30.23
CA PHE A 57 4.53 11.93 31.17
C PHE A 57 3.91 10.87 32.12
N PRO A 58 4.68 10.35 33.08
CA PRO A 58 4.22 9.28 33.98
C PRO A 58 3.04 9.67 34.88
N ASN A 59 2.83 10.97 35.13
CA ASN A 59 1.72 11.51 35.92
C ASN A 59 0.57 12.10 35.08
N GLY A 60 0.60 11.93 33.75
CA GLY A 60 -0.33 12.59 32.83
C GLY A 60 -0.14 14.11 32.79
N LEU A 61 -0.69 14.75 31.76
CA LEU A 61 -0.83 16.21 31.76
C LEU A 61 -2.09 16.58 32.51
N LYS A 62 -2.07 17.71 33.21
CA LYS A 62 -3.20 18.20 34.03
C LYS A 62 -4.41 18.60 33.18
N ASP A 63 -4.21 18.78 31.88
CA ASP A 63 -5.22 19.23 30.93
C ASP A 63 -5.43 18.17 29.82
N PRO A 64 -6.67 17.68 29.60
CA PRO A 64 -6.97 16.75 28.53
C PRO A 64 -6.72 17.34 27.12
N GLU A 65 -6.87 18.66 26.93
CA GLU A 65 -6.70 19.28 25.60
C GLU A 65 -5.21 19.38 25.19
N GLU A 66 -4.32 19.67 26.16
CA GLU A 66 -2.86 19.63 25.92
C GLU A 66 -2.36 18.20 25.69
N THR A 67 -3.01 17.22 26.30
CA THR A 67 -2.69 15.79 26.12
C THR A 67 -2.91 15.36 24.69
N GLU A 68 -4.06 15.69 24.11
CA GLU A 68 -4.40 15.32 22.75
C GLU A 68 -3.49 15.99 21.73
N LYS A 69 -3.21 17.30 21.89
CA LYS A 69 -2.27 18.03 21.02
C LYS A 69 -0.85 17.46 21.06
N ARG A 70 -0.38 17.02 22.24
CA ARG A 70 0.95 16.40 22.35
C ARG A 70 1.00 14.99 21.75
N ILE A 71 -0.04 14.19 21.94
CA ILE A 71 -0.14 12.86 21.33
C ILE A 71 -0.19 12.99 19.80
N GLU A 72 -0.95 13.95 19.27
CA GLU A 72 -1.03 14.21 17.83
C GLU A 72 0.32 14.69 17.25
N SER A 73 1.03 15.57 17.97
CA SER A 73 2.37 16.01 17.59
C SER A 73 3.36 14.83 17.56
N MET A 74 3.33 13.95 18.57
CA MET A 74 4.12 12.72 18.60
C MET A 74 3.75 11.77 17.45
N ARG A 75 2.46 11.58 17.17
CA ARG A 75 1.96 10.78 16.04
C ARG A 75 2.53 11.31 14.73
N THR A 76 2.38 12.60 14.47
CA THR A 76 2.88 13.27 13.25
C THR A 76 4.39 13.08 13.09
N PHE A 77 5.14 13.26 14.17
CA PHE A 77 6.59 13.08 14.15
C PHE A 77 7.02 11.65 13.84
N TYR A 78 6.35 10.66 14.44
CA TYR A 78 6.59 9.24 14.14
C TYR A 78 6.23 8.90 12.69
N TYR A 79 5.07 9.35 12.20
CA TYR A 79 4.66 9.17 10.81
C TYR A 79 5.67 9.79 9.83
N GLN A 80 6.13 11.01 10.09
CA GLN A 80 7.05 11.72 9.22
C GLN A 80 8.41 11.01 9.12
N ARG A 81 8.98 10.57 10.25
CA ARG A 81 10.24 9.81 10.26
C ARG A 81 10.10 8.47 9.56
N MET A 82 9.01 7.75 9.84
CA MET A 82 8.72 6.46 9.22
C MET A 82 8.52 6.59 7.71
N MET A 83 7.79 7.60 7.26
CA MET A 83 7.55 7.86 5.84
C MET A 83 8.85 8.21 5.11
N ASN A 84 9.73 9.00 5.74
CA ASN A 84 11.04 9.31 5.18
C ASN A 84 11.91 8.05 5.02
N THR A 85 11.95 7.17 6.02
CA THR A 85 12.66 5.88 5.90
C THR A 85 12.03 4.96 4.86
N ALA A 86 10.71 4.87 4.80
CA ALA A 86 10.00 4.08 3.80
C ALA A 86 10.29 4.58 2.37
N SER A 87 10.30 5.91 2.19
CA SER A 87 10.60 6.54 0.90
C SER A 87 12.03 6.28 0.46
N LEU A 88 13.00 6.26 1.39
CA LEU A 88 14.39 5.88 1.11
C LEU A 88 14.51 4.41 0.65
N LEU A 89 13.86 3.48 1.38
CA LEU A 89 13.87 2.06 1.00
C LEU A 89 13.19 1.82 -0.34
N LEU A 90 12.07 2.49 -0.60
CA LEU A 90 11.35 2.43 -1.87
C LEU A 90 12.22 2.97 -3.01
N THR A 91 12.86 4.12 -2.81
CA THR A 91 13.75 4.73 -3.82
C THR A 91 14.94 3.84 -4.11
N GLY A 92 15.57 3.27 -3.07
CA GLY A 92 16.66 2.31 -3.22
C GLY A 92 16.24 1.05 -3.99
N SER A 93 15.05 0.51 -3.70
CA SER A 93 14.50 -0.66 -4.41
C SER A 93 14.23 -0.33 -5.88
N SER A 94 13.63 0.83 -6.16
CA SER A 94 13.39 1.32 -7.52
C SER A 94 14.69 1.51 -8.31
N LEU A 95 15.75 2.00 -7.65
CA LEU A 95 17.07 2.13 -8.27
C LEU A 95 17.63 0.76 -8.67
N ILE A 96 17.51 -0.26 -7.82
CA ILE A 96 17.96 -1.62 -8.14
C ILE A 96 17.19 -2.18 -9.34
N ILE A 97 15.87 -2.00 -9.38
CA ILE A 97 15.04 -2.42 -10.52
C ILE A 97 15.45 -1.69 -11.81
N ALA A 98 15.70 -0.38 -11.73
CA ALA A 98 16.15 0.40 -12.87
C ALA A 98 17.52 -0.07 -13.39
N LEU A 99 18.45 -0.42 -12.49
CA LEU A 99 19.75 -0.99 -12.88
C LEU A 99 19.59 -2.35 -13.55
N MET A 100 18.71 -3.22 -13.04
CA MET A 100 18.42 -4.51 -13.70
C MET A 100 17.82 -4.29 -15.10
N ALA A 101 16.86 -3.38 -15.23
CA ALA A 101 16.26 -3.03 -16.52
C ALA A 101 17.31 -2.49 -17.51
N LEU A 102 18.26 -1.68 -17.03
CA LEU A 102 19.37 -1.18 -17.82
C LEU A 102 20.26 -2.32 -18.34
N VAL A 103 20.62 -3.29 -17.49
CA VAL A 103 21.41 -4.46 -17.88
C VAL A 103 20.67 -5.28 -18.94
N VAL A 104 19.38 -5.53 -18.72
CA VAL A 104 18.52 -6.24 -19.69
C VAL A 104 18.48 -5.50 -21.03
N ALA A 105 18.34 -4.18 -21.03
CA ALA A 105 18.33 -3.38 -22.25
C ALA A 105 19.67 -3.46 -23.01
N MET A 106 20.80 -3.37 -22.33
CA MET A 106 22.12 -3.52 -22.96
C MET A 106 22.30 -4.91 -23.60
N VAL A 107 21.92 -5.97 -22.88
CA VAL A 107 21.94 -7.34 -23.42
C VAL A 107 21.02 -7.44 -24.64
N SER A 108 19.80 -6.92 -24.56
CA SER A 108 18.85 -6.95 -25.66
C SER A 108 19.38 -6.25 -26.91
N ILE A 109 20.12 -5.14 -26.78
CA ILE A 109 20.71 -4.43 -27.93
C ILE A 109 21.91 -5.21 -28.49
N HIS A 110 22.68 -5.91 -27.65
CA HIS A 110 23.84 -6.67 -28.12
C HIS A 110 23.48 -7.96 -28.85
N TYR A 111 22.37 -8.60 -28.47
CA TYR A 111 21.87 -9.83 -29.09
C TYR A 111 20.75 -9.61 -30.13
N ALA A 112 20.32 -8.36 -30.35
CA ALA A 112 19.42 -7.98 -31.43
C ALA A 112 20.21 -7.65 -32.71
#